data_AF-A0A916G559-F1
#
_entry.id   AF-A0A916G559-F1
#
_cell.length_a   1.000
_cell.length_b   1.000
_cell.length_c   1.000
_cell.angle_alpha   90.00
_cell.angle_beta   90.00
_cell.angle_gamma   90.00
#
_symmetry.space_group_name_H-M   'P 1'
#
loop_
_entity.id
_entity.type
_entity.pdbx_description
1 polymer ?
#
loop_
_entity_poly.entity_id
_entity_poly.type
_entity_poly.pdbx_seq_one_letter_code
_entity_poly.pdbx_strand_id
1 'polypeptide(L)'
;MDHVTVLLEEAVEALVWRSDGIYVDATFGRGGHSRAVLQRLGPQGRLIALDRDPAALEAARHDAGLNADRRFTLCARRFSEIKTVLAQCAAPRIDGLLLDLGVSSPQLDDAARGFSFRADGPLDMRMDPTTGRSAAQWLAEADEREIGEVIADYGEERFAKQIARTIVAARARA
;
A
#
# COMPACT_ATOMS: atom_id res chain seq x y z
N MET A 1 10.76 -16.45 2.38
CA MET A 1 9.58 -16.83 3.16
C MET A 1 8.40 -16.32 2.36
N ASP A 2 7.52 -17.19 1.88
CA ASP A 2 6.40 -16.73 1.06
C ASP A 2 5.45 -15.88 1.91
N HIS A 3 5.03 -14.73 1.37
CA HIS A 3 4.14 -13.80 2.05
C HIS A 3 2.76 -14.46 2.24
N VAL A 4 2.33 -14.58 3.50
CA VAL A 4 0.98 -15.03 3.85
C VAL A 4 0.14 -13.79 4.11
N THR A 5 -0.96 -13.68 3.36
CA THR A 5 -1.91 -12.58 3.50
C THR A 5 -2.64 -12.67 4.84
N VAL A 6 -2.71 -11.55 5.56
CA VAL A 6 -3.34 -11.48 6.89
C VAL A 6 -4.87 -11.55 6.74
N LEU A 7 -5.51 -12.37 7.60
CA LEU A 7 -6.96 -12.60 7.64
C LEU A 7 -7.57 -12.84 6.24
N LEU A 8 -6.89 -13.64 5.42
CA LEU A 8 -7.24 -13.85 4.02
C LEU A 8 -8.66 -14.39 3.87
N GLU A 9 -8.98 -15.47 4.58
CA GLU A 9 -10.28 -16.15 4.46
C GLU A 9 -11.39 -15.27 5.03
N GLU A 10 -11.20 -14.74 6.24
CA GLU A 10 -12.20 -13.93 6.94
C GLU A 10 -12.53 -12.64 6.17
N ALA A 11 -11.51 -11.95 5.64
CA ALA A 11 -11.72 -10.74 4.85
C ALA A 11 -12.48 -11.03 3.55
N VAL A 12 -12.13 -12.11 2.85
CA VAL A 12 -12.77 -12.48 1.58
C VAL A 12 -14.21 -12.95 1.80
N GLU A 13 -14.47 -13.69 2.88
CA GLU A 13 -15.82 -14.16 3.23
C GLU A 13 -16.76 -13.01 3.61
N ALA A 14 -16.26 -12.04 4.38
CA ALA A 14 -17.04 -10.84 4.72
C ALA A 14 -17.27 -9.94 3.50
N LEU A 15 -16.30 -9.89 2.57
CA LEU A 15 -16.35 -9.04 1.39
C LEU A 15 -17.30 -9.57 0.31
N VAL A 16 -17.15 -10.84 -0.09
CA VAL A 16 -17.80 -11.39 -1.28
C VAL A 16 -19.12 -12.08 -0.93
N TRP A 17 -20.20 -11.30 -0.86
CA TRP A 17 -21.54 -11.80 -0.55
C TRP A 17 -22.35 -12.25 -1.79
N ARG A 18 -21.89 -11.88 -3.01
CA ARG A 18 -22.46 -12.34 -4.29
C ARG A 18 -21.37 -12.54 -5.36
N SER A 19 -21.51 -13.58 -6.17
CA SER A 19 -20.49 -13.97 -7.15
C SER A 19 -20.44 -13.08 -8.40
N ASP A 20 -21.52 -12.38 -8.73
CA ASP A 20 -21.65 -11.51 -9.91
C ASP A 20 -21.48 -10.01 -9.58
N GLY A 21 -20.97 -9.69 -8.39
CA GLY A 21 -20.74 -8.32 -7.94
C GLY A 21 -19.45 -7.68 -8.47
N ILE A 22 -19.33 -6.38 -8.24
CA ILE A 22 -18.12 -5.57 -8.50
C ILE A 22 -17.42 -5.28 -7.17
N TYR A 23 -16.21 -5.79 -7.01
CA TYR A 23 -15.41 -5.61 -5.81
C TYR A 23 -14.16 -4.78 -6.08
N VAL A 24 -13.69 -4.10 -5.04
CA VAL A 24 -12.47 -3.32 -5.09
C VAL A 24 -11.47 -3.83 -4.05
N ASP A 25 -10.25 -4.09 -4.49
CA ASP A 25 -9.07 -4.25 -3.62
C ASP A 25 -8.24 -2.97 -3.74
N ALA A 26 -8.28 -2.09 -2.73
CA ALA A 26 -7.65 -0.78 -2.83
C ALA A 26 -6.15 -0.79 -2.46
N THR A 27 -5.60 -1.95 -2.13
CA THR A 27 -4.26 -2.15 -1.59
C THR A 27 -3.68 -3.47 -2.10
N PHE A 28 -3.63 -3.62 -3.43
CA PHE A 28 -3.31 -4.88 -4.12
C PHE A 28 -2.07 -5.60 -3.56
N GLY A 29 -0.97 -4.87 -3.36
CA GLY A 29 0.28 -5.37 -2.81
C GLY A 29 0.89 -6.51 -3.62
N ARG A 30 0.60 -7.75 -3.22
CA ARG A 30 1.04 -9.00 -3.87
C ARG A 30 -0.12 -9.87 -4.38
N GLY A 31 -1.31 -9.30 -4.43
CA GLY A 31 -2.50 -9.91 -5.03
C GLY A 31 -3.07 -11.09 -4.24
N GLY A 32 -2.71 -11.26 -2.98
CA GLY A 32 -3.20 -12.36 -2.14
C GLY A 32 -4.73 -12.34 -1.99
N HIS A 33 -5.28 -11.25 -1.47
CA HIS A 33 -6.73 -11.07 -1.40
C HIS A 33 -7.35 -11.02 -2.79
N SER A 34 -6.77 -10.29 -3.74
CA SER A 34 -7.27 -10.23 -5.12
C SER A 34 -7.48 -11.61 -5.76
N ARG A 35 -6.50 -12.52 -5.63
CA ARG A 35 -6.61 -13.90 -6.12
C ARG A 35 -7.74 -14.67 -5.42
N ALA A 36 -7.84 -14.55 -4.10
CA ALA A 36 -8.89 -15.22 -3.32
C ALA A 36 -10.29 -14.67 -3.64
N VAL A 37 -10.43 -13.37 -3.88
CA VAL A 37 -11.69 -12.77 -4.35
C VAL A 37 -12.07 -13.33 -5.71
N LEU A 38 -11.15 -13.36 -6.69
CA LEU A 38 -11.44 -13.90 -8.03
C LEU A 38 -11.89 -15.37 -8.01
N GLN A 39 -11.41 -16.17 -7.06
CA GLN A 39 -11.85 -17.56 -6.86
C GLN A 39 -13.32 -17.66 -6.41
N ARG A 40 -13.84 -16.64 -5.70
CA ARG A 40 -15.24 -16.58 -5.25
C ARG A 40 -16.17 -15.94 -6.29
N LEU A 41 -15.62 -15.21 -7.27
CA LEU A 41 -16.42 -14.58 -8.31
C LEU A 41 -16.87 -15.59 -9.36
N GLY A 42 -18.05 -15.32 -9.93
CA GLY A 42 -18.56 -15.97 -11.14
C GLY A 42 -18.07 -15.26 -12.41
N PRO A 43 -18.53 -15.69 -13.60
CA PRO A 43 -18.09 -15.13 -14.88
C PRO A 43 -18.53 -13.67 -15.11
N GLN A 44 -19.57 -13.21 -14.41
CA GLN A 44 -20.08 -11.84 -14.47
C GLN A 44 -19.52 -10.93 -13.37
N GLY A 45 -18.80 -11.50 -12.39
CA GLY A 45 -18.17 -10.72 -11.34
C GLY A 45 -17.00 -9.90 -11.88
N ARG A 46 -16.64 -8.83 -11.16
CA ARG A 46 -15.51 -7.97 -11.50
C ARG A 46 -14.69 -7.64 -10.27
N LEU A 47 -13.37 -7.61 -10.42
CA LEU A 47 -12.44 -7.15 -9.41
C LEU A 47 -11.60 -6.00 -9.98
N ILE A 48 -11.67 -4.84 -9.32
CA ILE A 48 -10.85 -3.68 -9.62
C ILE A 48 -9.83 -3.53 -8.49
N ALA A 49 -8.55 -3.69 -8.81
CA ALA A 49 -7.46 -3.56 -7.86
C ALA A 49 -6.73 -2.22 -8.04
N LEU A 50 -6.23 -1.64 -6.95
CA LEU A 50 -5.43 -0.42 -6.95
C LEU A 50 -4.12 -0.65 -6.19
N ASP A 51 -3.04 -0.08 -6.70
CA ASP A 51 -1.82 0.14 -5.92
C ASP A 51 -1.08 1.37 -6.42
N ARG A 52 -0.38 2.02 -5.50
CA ARG A 52 0.53 3.13 -5.82
C ARG A 52 1.97 2.67 -6.01
N ASP A 53 2.36 1.53 -5.46
CA ASP A 53 3.72 1.03 -5.51
C ASP A 53 4.03 0.40 -6.88
N PRO A 54 5.00 0.94 -7.66
CA PRO A 54 5.42 0.35 -8.93
C PRO A 54 5.82 -1.12 -8.81
N ALA A 55 6.40 -1.54 -7.69
CA ALA A 55 6.79 -2.94 -7.47
C ALA A 55 5.58 -3.86 -7.26
N ALA A 56 4.43 -3.35 -6.79
CA ALA A 56 3.18 -4.09 -6.74
C ALA A 56 2.60 -4.27 -8.15
N LEU A 57 2.62 -3.20 -8.94
CA LEU A 57 2.18 -3.22 -10.33
C LEU A 57 3.02 -4.17 -11.19
N GLU A 58 4.34 -4.17 -10.99
CA GLU A 58 5.25 -5.06 -11.71
C GLU A 58 5.06 -6.53 -11.31
N ALA A 59 4.80 -6.80 -10.02
CA ALA A 59 4.46 -8.16 -9.58
C ALA A 59 3.18 -8.65 -10.25
N ALA A 60 2.16 -7.79 -10.37
CA ALA A 60 0.93 -8.13 -11.07
C ALA A 60 1.14 -8.40 -12.56
N ARG A 61 2.01 -7.64 -13.24
CA ARG A 61 2.36 -7.87 -14.66
C ARG A 61 2.99 -9.24 -14.89
N HIS A 62 3.68 -9.79 -13.90
CA HIS A 62 4.27 -11.12 -13.96
C HIS A 62 3.33 -12.24 -13.49
N ASP A 63 2.17 -11.92 -12.92
CA ASP A 63 1.17 -12.91 -12.51
C ASP A 63 0.29 -13.31 -13.71
N ALA A 64 0.64 -14.41 -14.37
CA ALA A 64 -0.10 -14.91 -15.54
C ALA A 64 -1.56 -15.25 -15.22
N GLY A 65 -1.87 -15.67 -13.98
CA GLY A 65 -3.24 -16.02 -13.58
C GLY A 65 -4.13 -14.79 -13.51
N LEU A 66 -3.66 -13.73 -12.84
CA LEU A 66 -4.37 -12.45 -12.79
C LEU A 66 -4.54 -11.83 -14.17
N ASN A 67 -3.49 -11.85 -14.99
CA ASN A 67 -3.52 -11.24 -16.33
C ASN A 67 -4.39 -12.00 -17.34
N ALA A 68 -4.61 -13.30 -17.12
CA ALA A 68 -5.51 -14.10 -17.96
C ALA A 68 -6.99 -13.92 -17.59
N ASP A 69 -7.29 -13.46 -16.37
CA ASP A 69 -8.65 -13.31 -15.88
C ASP A 69 -9.29 -12.00 -16.37
N ARG A 70 -10.26 -12.10 -17.28
CA ARG A 70 -10.98 -10.96 -17.85
C ARG A 70 -11.79 -10.14 -16.83
N ARG A 71 -12.02 -10.70 -15.64
CA ARG A 71 -12.76 -10.03 -14.55
C ARG A 71 -11.86 -9.09 -13.75
N PHE A 72 -10.54 -9.23 -13.88
CA PHE A 72 -9.55 -8.46 -13.15
C PHE A 72 -9.14 -7.19 -13.89
N THR A 73 -8.97 -6.11 -13.17
CA THR A 73 -8.42 -4.84 -13.67
C THR A 73 -7.54 -4.23 -12.61
N LEU A 74 -6.28 -3.92 -12.94
CA LEU A 74 -5.35 -3.24 -12.03
C LEU A 74 -5.13 -1.79 -12.44
N CYS A 75 -5.22 -0.88 -11.47
CA CYS A 75 -5.03 0.55 -11.67
C CYS A 75 -3.87 1.08 -10.83
N ALA A 76 -2.89 1.70 -11.49
CA ALA A 76 -1.74 2.38 -10.88
C ALA A 76 -2.16 3.71 -10.23
N ARG A 77 -2.82 3.66 -9.08
CA ARG A 77 -3.46 4.81 -8.42
C ARG A 77 -3.45 4.63 -6.90
N ARG A 78 -3.50 5.76 -6.19
CA ARG A 78 -3.72 5.74 -4.73
C ARG A 78 -5.18 5.38 -4.46
N PHE A 79 -5.46 4.68 -3.36
CA PHE A 79 -6.85 4.40 -2.96
C PHE A 79 -7.69 5.68 -2.74
N SER A 80 -7.06 6.81 -2.43
CA SER A 80 -7.74 8.12 -2.33
C SER A 80 -8.36 8.57 -3.65
N GLU A 81 -7.92 8.02 -4.78
CA GLU A 81 -8.41 8.30 -6.13
C GLU A 81 -9.49 7.31 -6.59
N ILE A 82 -10.02 6.48 -5.68
CA ILE A 82 -10.98 5.41 -6.01
C ILE A 82 -12.17 5.89 -6.85
N LYS A 83 -12.72 7.09 -6.57
CA LYS A 83 -13.84 7.64 -7.36
C LYS A 83 -13.48 7.83 -8.84
N THR A 84 -12.27 8.31 -9.12
CA THR A 84 -11.76 8.49 -10.48
C THR A 84 -11.56 7.14 -11.16
N VAL A 85 -11.01 6.16 -10.45
CA VAL A 85 -10.81 4.80 -10.96
C VAL A 85 -12.13 4.13 -11.30
N LEU A 86 -13.12 4.24 -10.41
CA LEU A 86 -14.46 3.68 -10.64
C LEU A 86 -15.15 4.30 -11.86
N ALA A 87 -14.99 5.61 -12.08
CA ALA A 87 -15.49 6.27 -13.29
C ALA A 87 -14.80 5.72 -14.56
N GLN A 88 -13.46 5.59 -14.54
CA GLN A 88 -12.68 5.04 -15.66
C GLN A 88 -13.04 3.58 -15.98
N CYS A 89 -13.36 2.80 -14.96
CA CYS A 89 -13.75 1.40 -15.10
C CYS A 89 -15.24 1.20 -15.43
N ALA A 90 -16.00 2.28 -15.63
CA ALA A 90 -17.46 2.25 -15.79
C ALA A 90 -18.16 1.43 -14.68
N ALA A 91 -17.72 1.62 -13.43
CA ALA A 91 -18.21 0.93 -12.24
C ALA A 91 -18.80 1.95 -11.25
N PRO A 92 -19.98 2.55 -11.54
CA PRO A 92 -20.55 3.62 -10.72
C PRO A 92 -21.03 3.15 -9.33
N ARG A 93 -21.17 1.84 -9.13
CA ARG A 93 -21.47 1.19 -7.84
C ARG A 93 -20.57 -0.03 -7.67
N ILE A 94 -20.26 -0.33 -6.42
CA ILE A 94 -19.49 -1.50 -6.00
C ILE A 94 -20.26 -2.25 -4.92
N ASP A 95 -20.06 -3.55 -4.85
CA ASP A 95 -20.69 -4.46 -3.89
C ASP A 95 -19.79 -4.72 -2.67
N GLY A 96 -18.51 -4.40 -2.76
CA GLY A 96 -17.57 -4.44 -1.64
C GLY A 96 -16.25 -3.72 -1.92
N LEU A 97 -15.62 -3.25 -0.85
CA LEU A 97 -14.34 -2.55 -0.84
C LEU A 97 -13.45 -3.14 0.25
N LEU A 98 -12.26 -3.59 -0.13
CA LEU A 98 -11.22 -4.08 0.77
C LEU A 98 -10.07 -3.06 0.85
N LEU A 99 -9.60 -2.79 2.06
CA LEU A 99 -8.35 -2.10 2.33
C LEU A 99 -7.55 -2.90 3.36
N ASP A 100 -6.43 -3.46 2.95
CA ASP A 100 -5.40 -4.02 3.82
C ASP A 100 -4.35 -2.95 4.07
N LEU A 101 -4.50 -2.24 5.19
CA LEU A 101 -3.69 -1.06 5.49
C LEU A 101 -2.37 -1.47 6.13
N GLY A 102 -1.27 -0.98 5.56
CA GLY A 102 0.06 -1.18 6.09
C GLY A 102 1.11 -1.14 5.00
N VAL A 103 2.28 -1.64 5.35
CA VAL A 103 3.38 -1.88 4.41
C VAL A 103 3.39 -3.35 3.99
N SER A 104 3.79 -3.61 2.75
CA SER A 104 3.96 -4.97 2.25
C SER A 104 5.31 -5.56 2.69
N SER A 105 5.42 -6.90 2.80
CA SER A 105 6.70 -7.55 3.10
C SER A 105 7.85 -7.12 2.18
N PRO A 106 7.67 -7.02 0.84
CA PRO A 106 8.71 -6.49 -0.05
C PRO A 106 9.19 -5.08 0.29
N GLN A 107 8.33 -4.21 0.83
CA GLN A 107 8.74 -2.87 1.27
C GLN A 107 9.63 -2.93 2.51
N LEU A 108 9.41 -3.91 3.40
CA LEU A 108 10.20 -4.12 4.62
C LEU A 108 11.48 -4.94 4.38
N ASP A 109 11.43 -5.90 3.46
CA ASP A 109 12.51 -6.86 3.20
C ASP A 109 13.58 -6.30 2.24
N ASP A 110 13.19 -5.39 1.34
CA ASP A 110 14.12 -4.69 0.46
C ASP A 110 14.70 -3.45 1.13
N ALA A 111 15.96 -3.53 1.54
CA ALA A 111 16.68 -2.43 2.17
C ALA A 111 16.73 -1.16 1.31
N ALA A 112 16.70 -1.29 -0.02
CA ALA A 112 16.69 -0.14 -0.93
C ALA A 112 15.41 0.72 -0.81
N ARG A 113 14.36 0.20 -0.17
CA ARG A 113 13.10 0.91 0.07
C ARG A 113 13.13 1.78 1.32
N GLY A 114 14.04 1.52 2.25
CA GLY A 114 14.25 2.35 3.44
C GLY A 114 13.17 2.29 4.52
N PHE A 115 12.25 1.31 4.48
CA PHE A 115 11.20 1.16 5.52
C PHE A 115 11.68 0.44 6.79
N SER A 116 12.79 -0.28 6.70
CA SER A 116 13.31 -1.12 7.78
C SER A 116 14.65 -0.58 8.27
N PHE A 117 14.82 -0.56 9.59
CA PHE A 117 16.10 -0.22 10.24
C PHE A 117 17.00 -1.47 10.45
N ARG A 118 16.58 -2.65 9.98
CA ARG A 118 17.32 -3.91 10.17
C ARG A 118 18.56 -4.02 9.28
N ALA A 119 18.53 -3.36 8.12
CA ALA A 119 19.60 -3.33 7.14
C ALA A 119 19.80 -1.89 6.67
N ASP A 120 21.04 -1.54 6.31
CA ASP A 120 21.36 -0.21 5.82
C ASP A 120 20.81 0.02 4.41
N GLY A 121 20.34 1.24 4.15
CA GLY A 121 19.67 1.61 2.91
C GLY A 121 19.32 3.09 2.87
N PRO A 122 18.93 3.64 1.70
CA PRO A 122 18.52 5.04 1.61
C PRO A 122 17.27 5.27 2.48
N LEU A 123 17.23 6.38 3.21
CA LEU A 123 16.06 6.77 4.01
C LEU A 123 14.96 7.34 3.09
N ASP A 124 14.35 6.46 2.28
CA ASP A 124 13.33 6.83 1.30
C ASP A 124 11.91 6.78 1.91
N MET A 125 11.45 5.58 2.29
CA MET A 125 10.13 5.30 2.89
C MET A 125 8.91 5.65 2.02
N ARG A 126 9.07 5.99 0.73
CA ARG A 126 7.93 6.16 -0.17
C ARG A 126 7.47 4.80 -0.71
N MET A 127 6.17 4.55 -0.62
CA MET A 127 5.56 3.41 -1.32
C MET A 127 5.63 3.60 -2.84
N ASP A 128 5.44 4.84 -3.32
CA ASP A 128 5.73 5.23 -4.70
C ASP A 128 7.01 6.08 -4.72
N PRO A 129 8.18 5.51 -5.04
CA PRO A 129 9.44 6.25 -5.07
C PRO A 129 9.57 7.18 -6.27
N THR A 130 8.62 7.16 -7.22
CA THR A 130 8.67 8.00 -8.43
C THR A 130 8.14 9.41 -8.21
N THR A 131 7.39 9.64 -7.13
CA THR A 131 6.76 10.92 -6.83
C THR A 131 6.88 11.30 -5.36
N GLY A 132 6.66 12.58 -5.04
CA GLY A 132 6.64 13.07 -3.66
C GLY A 132 8.02 13.18 -3.01
N ARG A 133 8.01 13.58 -1.73
CA ARG A 133 9.19 13.84 -0.91
C ARG A 133 9.57 12.60 -0.10
N SER A 134 10.85 12.22 -0.12
CA SER A 134 11.37 11.11 0.69
C SER A 134 11.48 11.48 2.18
N ALA A 135 11.61 10.49 3.05
CA ALA A 135 11.85 10.71 4.48
C ALA A 135 13.15 11.50 4.72
N ALA A 136 14.23 11.19 4.01
CA ALA A 136 15.49 11.93 4.07
C ALA A 136 15.31 13.41 3.69
N GLN A 137 14.61 13.69 2.58
CA GLN A 137 14.35 15.06 2.15
C GLN A 137 13.49 15.83 3.15
N TRP A 138 12.47 15.17 3.71
CA TRP A 138 11.65 15.79 4.75
C TRP A 138 12.46 16.11 6.00
N LEU A 139 13.24 15.15 6.51
CA LEU A 139 14.08 15.36 7.69
C LEU A 139 15.18 16.40 7.48
N ALA A 140 15.62 16.62 6.23
CA ALA A 140 16.58 17.68 5.90
C ALA A 140 15.98 19.08 6.09
N GLU A 141 14.68 19.25 5.91
CA GLU A 141 14.00 20.55 5.88
C GLU A 141 13.14 20.85 7.11
N ALA A 142 12.46 19.83 7.67
CA ALA A 142 11.50 19.99 8.74
C ALA A 142 12.12 20.57 10.01
N ASP A 143 11.37 21.42 10.72
CA ASP A 143 11.83 21.99 11.98
C ASP A 143 11.68 20.97 13.15
N GLU A 144 12.35 21.25 14.28
CA GLU A 144 12.31 20.35 15.46
C GLU A 144 10.89 20.11 15.96
N ARG A 145 10.02 21.13 15.87
CA ARG A 145 8.64 21.04 16.33
C ARG A 145 7.82 20.12 15.41
N GLU A 146 7.90 20.31 14.10
CA GLU A 146 7.21 19.47 13.10
C GLU A 146 7.64 18.01 13.24
N ILE A 147 8.94 17.74 13.38
CA ILE A 147 9.45 16.39 13.60
C ILE A 147 8.88 15.80 14.90
N GLY A 148 8.85 16.60 15.97
CA GLY A 148 8.28 16.20 17.26
C GLY A 148 6.80 15.88 17.20
N GLU A 149 6.01 16.68 16.48
CA GLU A 149 4.57 16.47 16.27
C GLU A 149 4.32 15.18 15.48
N VAL A 150 5.02 14.96 14.37
CA VAL A 150 4.89 13.74 13.55
C VAL A 150 5.22 12.48 14.36
N ILE A 151 6.30 12.50 15.15
CA ILE A 151 6.69 11.34 15.98
C ILE A 151 5.70 11.10 17.12
N ALA A 152 5.16 12.16 17.72
CA ALA A 152 4.16 12.03 18.79
C ALA A 152 2.82 11.49 18.25
N ASP A 153 2.30 12.10 17.19
CA ASP A 153 0.94 11.85 16.70
C ASP A 153 0.83 10.54 15.91
N TYR A 154 1.85 10.19 15.12
CA TYR A 154 1.84 8.97 14.29
C TYR A 154 2.68 7.82 14.87
N GLY A 155 3.64 8.12 15.74
CA GLY A 155 4.47 7.12 16.41
C GLY A 155 3.98 6.76 17.81
N GLU A 156 3.03 7.51 18.38
CA GLU A 156 2.54 7.36 19.75
C GLU A 156 3.69 7.37 20.79
N GLU A 157 4.77 8.12 20.50
CA GLU A 157 6.04 8.05 21.22
C GLU A 157 6.17 9.13 22.30
N ARG A 158 6.30 8.71 23.56
CA ARG A 158 6.44 9.59 24.74
C ARG A 158 7.69 10.47 24.69
N PHE A 159 8.75 10.03 24.03
CA PHE A 159 10.03 10.75 23.91
C PHE A 159 10.14 11.57 22.62
N ALA A 160 9.03 11.82 21.91
CA ALA A 160 9.02 12.51 20.62
C ALA A 160 9.87 13.80 20.59
N LYS A 161 9.76 14.65 21.61
CA LYS A 161 10.56 15.88 21.73
C LYS A 161 12.07 15.61 21.78
N GLN A 162 12.50 14.61 22.56
CA GLN A 162 13.91 14.25 22.68
C GLN A 162 14.44 13.65 21.39
N ILE A 163 13.65 12.82 20.72
CA ILE A 163 14.03 12.20 19.44
C ILE A 163 14.17 13.29 18.37
N ALA A 164 13.20 14.19 18.24
CA ALA A 164 13.24 15.30 17.28
C ALA A 164 14.47 16.19 17.48
N ARG A 165 14.77 16.58 18.72
CA ARG A 165 15.98 17.34 19.06
C ARG A 165 17.26 16.61 18.65
N THR A 166 17.29 15.29 18.86
CA THR A 166 18.44 14.45 18.51
C THR A 166 18.63 14.37 16.99
N ILE A 167 17.55 14.22 16.23
CA ILE A 167 17.55 14.22 14.76
C ILE A 167 18.09 15.55 14.23
N VAL A 168 17.58 16.69 14.72
CA VAL A 168 18.03 18.02 14.28
C VAL A 168 19.50 18.25 14.63
N ALA A 169 19.93 17.84 15.82
CA ALA A 169 21.33 17.94 16.23
C ALA A 169 22.27 17.05 15.38
N ALA A 170 21.82 15.87 14.97
CA ALA A 170 22.56 14.99 14.07
C ALA A 170 22.65 15.58 12.65
N ARG A 171 21.55 16.15 12.14
CA ARG A 171 21.50 16.85 10.84
C ARG A 171 22.55 17.96 10.72
N ALA A 172 22.78 18.73 11.79
CA ALA A 172 23.77 19.81 11.79
C ALA A 172 25.24 19.34 11.74
N ARG A 173 25.49 18.03 11.89
CA ARG A 173 26.83 17.42 11.88
C ARG A 173 27.13 16.63 10.61
N ALA A 174 26.12 16.35 9.79
CA ALA A 174 26.23 15.65 8.52
C ALA A 174 26.56 16.65 7.39
#